data_AF-A0A6S6ULY4-F1
#
_entry.id   AF-A0A6S6ULY4-F1
#
_cell.length_a   1.000
_cell.length_b   1.000
_cell.length_c   1.000
_cell.angle_alpha   90.00
_cell.angle_beta   90.00
_cell.angle_gamma   90.00
#
_symmetry.space_group_name_H-M   'P 1'
#
loop_
_entity.id
_entity.type
_entity.pdbx_description
1 polymer ?
#
loop_
_entity_poly.entity_id
_entity_poly.type
_entity_poly.pdbx_seq_one_letter_code
_entity_poly.pdbx_strand_id
1 'polypeptide(L)'
;TLLTTEADEPVLLQQGQVCYLGAQLDEVAYQRVMESLCEQAKIKTVRLPDGLRFRQWGDKLVAMNYSLGTVDLGEFSGTVTFDHDKLPPAGVAFST
;
A
#
# COMPACT_ATOMS: atom_id res chain seq x y z
N THR A 1 19.63 -10.32 -7.53
CA THR A 1 18.26 -10.85 -7.73
C THR A 1 17.48 -10.63 -6.46
N LEU A 2 16.26 -10.11 -6.56
CA LEU A 2 15.40 -9.80 -5.41
C LEU A 2 14.31 -10.85 -5.18
N LEU A 3 13.93 -11.61 -6.22
CA LEU A 3 12.93 -12.67 -6.13
C LEU A 3 13.29 -13.81 -7.10
N THR A 4 13.13 -15.04 -6.65
CA THR A 4 13.30 -16.27 -7.45
C THR A 4 12.06 -17.15 -7.36
N THR A 5 11.91 -18.07 -8.31
CA THR A 5 10.95 -19.20 -8.22
C THR A 5 11.45 -20.25 -7.22
N GLU A 6 10.64 -21.27 -6.94
CA GLU A 6 11.05 -22.44 -6.14
C GLU A 6 12.18 -23.25 -6.79
N ALA A 7 12.36 -23.11 -8.11
CA ALA A 7 13.46 -23.71 -8.87
C ALA A 7 14.68 -22.77 -9.00
N ASP A 8 14.75 -21.71 -8.18
CA ASP A 8 15.81 -20.69 -8.18
C ASP A 8 15.95 -19.87 -9.48
N GLU A 9 14.91 -19.86 -10.32
CA GLU A 9 14.92 -19.04 -11.54
C GLU A 9 14.66 -17.57 -11.17
N PRO A 10 15.40 -16.61 -11.76
CA PRO A 10 15.26 -15.19 -11.43
C PRO A 10 13.93 -14.61 -11.93
N VAL A 11 13.16 -14.01 -11.03
CA VAL A 11 11.88 -13.36 -11.33
C VAL A 11 12.00 -11.83 -11.30
N LEU A 12 12.64 -11.28 -10.26
CA LEU A 12 12.91 -9.85 -10.12
C LEU A 12 14.40 -9.61 -10.07
N LEU A 13 14.91 -8.92 -11.09
CA LEU A 13 16.31 -8.52 -11.22
C LEU A 13 16.44 -7.03 -10.90
N GLN A 14 17.58 -6.64 -10.33
CA GLN A 14 17.91 -5.25 -10.04
C GLN A 14 19.35 -4.97 -10.45
N GLN A 15 19.54 -3.87 -11.17
CA GLN A 15 20.86 -3.31 -11.48
C GLN A 15 20.84 -1.80 -11.17
N GLY A 16 21.52 -1.41 -10.09
CA GLY A 16 21.41 -0.05 -9.56
C GLY A 16 19.97 0.26 -9.14
N GLN A 17 19.37 1.30 -9.71
CA GLN A 17 17.99 1.72 -9.44
C GLN A 17 16.97 1.15 -10.44
N VAL A 18 17.42 0.32 -11.40
CA VAL A 18 16.54 -0.25 -12.42
C VAL A 18 16.18 -1.68 -12.02
N CYS A 19 14.88 -1.96 -11.96
CA CYS A 19 14.35 -3.29 -11.73
C CYS A 19 13.71 -3.85 -13.02
N TYR A 20 13.87 -5.16 -13.24
CA TYR A 20 13.19 -5.89 -14.30
C TYR A 20 12.40 -7.06 -13.70
N LEU A 21 11.09 -7.04 -13.90
CA LEU A 21 10.17 -8.10 -13.48
C LEU A 21 9.85 -8.99 -14.69
N GLY A 22 10.38 -10.21 -14.68
CA GLY A 22 10.31 -11.14 -15.81
C GLY A 22 9.07 -12.05 -15.84
N ALA A 23 8.17 -11.94 -14.86
CA ALA A 23 6.99 -12.79 -14.75
C ALA A 23 5.78 -12.01 -14.23
N GLN A 24 4.59 -12.53 -14.50
CA GLN A 24 3.36 -12.05 -13.87
C GLN A 24 3.25 -12.62 -12.46
N LEU A 25 3.13 -11.74 -11.48
CA LEU A 25 3.00 -12.11 -10.06
C LEU A 25 1.53 -12.25 -9.66
N ASP A 26 1.30 -12.98 -8.57
CA ASP A 26 0.05 -12.88 -7.83
C ASP A 26 0.04 -11.62 -6.94
N GLU A 27 -1.11 -11.34 -6.33
CA GLU A 27 -1.31 -10.18 -5.47
C GLU A 27 -0.32 -10.13 -4.29
N VAL A 28 -0.07 -11.28 -3.65
CA VAL A 28 0.81 -11.39 -2.48
C VAL A 28 2.26 -11.09 -2.87
N ALA A 29 2.72 -11.62 -4.00
CA ALA A 29 4.05 -11.38 -4.51
C ALA A 29 4.22 -9.94 -4.99
N TYR A 30 3.21 -9.34 -5.64
CA TYR A 30 3.24 -7.91 -5.96
C TYR A 30 3.36 -7.05 -4.71
N GLN A 31 2.57 -7.33 -3.67
CA GLN A 31 2.63 -6.59 -2.41
C GLN A 31 4.03 -6.65 -1.79
N ARG A 32 4.64 -7.84 -1.72
CA ARG A 32 6.01 -8.02 -1.19
C ARG A 32 7.05 -7.23 -1.99
N VAL A 33 6.94 -7.27 -3.33
CA VAL A 33 7.85 -6.52 -4.21
C VAL A 33 7.72 -5.02 -3.96
N MET A 34 6.49 -4.49 -3.94
CA MET A 34 6.24 -3.07 -3.73
C MET A 34 6.67 -2.59 -2.34
N GLU A 35 6.38 -3.38 -1.29
CA GLU A 35 6.82 -3.07 0.08
C GLU A 35 8.35 -2.98 0.16
N SER A 36 9.08 -3.93 -0.43
CA SER A 36 10.56 -3.93 -0.44
C SER A 36 11.14 -2.75 -1.22
N LEU A 37 10.59 -2.43 -2.39
CA LEU A 37 11.05 -1.29 -3.19
C LEU A 37 10.79 0.05 -2.50
N CYS A 38 9.62 0.19 -1.86
CA CYS A 38 9.30 1.38 -1.06
C CYS A 38 10.25 1.51 0.14
N GLU A 39 10.57 0.41 0.83
CA GLU A 39 11.53 0.41 1.95
C GLU A 39 12.93 0.88 1.49
N GLN A 40 13.43 0.35 0.37
CA GLN A 40 14.71 0.80 -0.22
C GLN A 40 14.70 2.29 -0.57
N ALA A 41 13.56 2.78 -1.07
CA ALA A 41 13.34 4.19 -1.39
C ALA A 41 13.02 5.06 -0.15
N LYS A 42 12.94 4.47 1.05
CA LYS A 42 12.53 5.13 2.31
C LYS A 42 11.13 5.76 2.25
N ILE A 43 10.25 5.16 1.45
CA ILE A 43 8.84 5.52 1.33
C ILE A 43 8.07 4.65 2.34
N LYS A 44 7.39 5.30 3.29
CA LYS A 44 6.55 4.59 4.27
C LYS A 44 5.33 3.99 3.56
N THR A 45 4.99 2.76 3.91
CA THR A 45 3.80 2.06 3.44
C THR A 45 2.89 1.70 4.62
N VAL A 46 1.60 1.55 4.34
CA VAL A 46 0.60 1.02 5.28
C VAL A 46 -0.23 -0.03 4.55
N ARG A 47 -0.60 -1.11 5.24
CA ARG A 47 -1.52 -2.11 4.70
C ARG A 47 -2.93 -1.63 4.95
N LEU A 48 -3.66 -1.34 3.87
CA LEU A 48 -5.05 -0.94 3.94
C LEU A 48 -5.95 -2.19 3.84
N PRO A 49 -7.07 -2.23 4.57
CA PRO A 49 -8.09 -3.25 4.35
C PRO A 49 -8.73 -3.09 2.96
N ASP A 50 -9.33 -4.16 2.47
CA ASP A 50 -10.05 -4.15 1.21
C ASP A 50 -11.13 -3.07 1.15
N GLY A 51 -11.20 -2.39 0.02
CA GLY A 51 -12.10 -1.25 -0.19
C GLY A 51 -11.64 0.08 0.42
N LEU A 52 -10.69 0.11 1.36
CA LEU A 52 -10.14 1.38 1.86
C LEU A 52 -9.04 1.90 0.94
N ARG A 53 -9.09 3.17 0.55
CA ARG A 53 -8.07 3.83 -0.28
C ARG A 53 -7.69 5.18 0.30
N PHE A 54 -6.39 5.43 0.34
CA PHE A 54 -5.81 6.72 0.74
C PHE A 54 -5.22 7.44 -0.47
N ARG A 55 -5.36 8.76 -0.51
CA ARG A 55 -4.71 9.61 -1.51
C ARG A 55 -4.24 10.92 -0.90
N GLN A 56 -2.96 11.22 -1.07
CA GLN A 56 -2.43 12.54 -0.73
C GLN A 56 -2.81 13.57 -1.80
N TRP A 57 -3.24 14.74 -1.34
CA TRP A 57 -3.52 15.95 -2.10
C TRP A 57 -2.90 17.15 -1.38
N GLY A 58 -1.70 17.56 -1.82
CA GLY A 58 -0.93 18.58 -1.12
C GLY A 58 -0.45 18.10 0.25
N ASP A 59 -0.75 18.88 1.28
CA ASP A 59 -0.52 18.57 2.70
C ASP A 59 -1.65 17.75 3.34
N LYS A 60 -2.73 17.48 2.60
CA LYS A 60 -3.86 16.68 3.07
C LYS A 60 -3.85 15.27 2.51
N LEU A 61 -4.44 14.35 3.26
CA LEU A 61 -4.67 12.97 2.85
C LEU A 61 -6.17 12.68 2.92
N VAL A 62 -6.69 12.08 1.86
CA VAL A 62 -8.10 11.72 1.71
C VAL A 62 -8.25 10.22 1.87
N ALA A 63 -9.08 9.77 2.80
CA ALA A 63 -9.49 8.38 2.93
C ALA A 63 -10.86 8.16 2.29
N MET A 64 -11.02 7.07 1.55
CA MET A 64 -12.24 6.70 0.84
C MET A 64 -12.56 5.22 1.12
N ASN A 65 -13.81 4.94 1.51
CA ASN A 65 -14.26 3.58 1.81
C ASN A 65 -15.21 3.06 0.72
N TYR A 66 -14.73 2.16 -0.12
CA TYR A 66 -15.49 1.44 -1.14
C TYR A 66 -16.04 0.09 -0.67
N SER A 67 -15.77 -0.30 0.59
CA SER A 67 -16.32 -1.53 1.15
C SER A 67 -17.79 -1.38 1.54
N LEU A 68 -18.44 -2.50 1.85
CA LEU A 68 -19.81 -2.53 2.37
C LEU A 68 -19.91 -2.30 3.88
N GLY A 69 -18.78 -2.30 4.59
CA GLY A 69 -18.71 -2.14 6.03
C GLY A 69 -18.13 -0.79 6.46
N THR A 70 -18.37 -0.41 7.71
CA THR A 70 -17.67 0.72 8.32
C THR A 70 -16.24 0.33 8.64
N VAL A 71 -15.29 1.18 8.26
CA VAL A 71 -13.85 1.01 8.53
C VAL A 71 -13.44 1.87 9.73
N ASP A 72 -12.56 1.34 10.58
CA ASP A 72 -11.95 2.08 11.67
C ASP A 72 -10.63 2.73 11.23
N LEU A 73 -10.63 4.03 11.04
CA LEU A 73 -9.45 4.84 10.73
C LEU A 73 -8.54 5.04 11.95
N GLY A 74 -9.03 4.81 13.17
CA GLY A 74 -8.23 4.90 14.40
C GLY A 74 -7.04 3.93 14.40
N GLU A 75 -7.13 2.83 13.66
CA GLU A 75 -6.05 1.86 13.44
C GLU A 75 -4.81 2.48 12.77
N PHE A 76 -4.96 3.61 12.07
CA PHE A 76 -3.88 4.30 11.37
C PHE A 76 -3.33 5.52 12.11
N SER A 77 -3.78 5.78 13.34
CA SER A 77 -3.44 7.00 14.11
C SER A 77 -1.93 7.20 14.36
N GLY A 78 -1.12 6.14 14.33
CA GLY A 78 0.34 6.23 14.37
C GLY A 78 1.00 6.72 13.07
N THR A 79 0.25 6.81 11.97
CA THR A 79 0.71 7.27 10.65
C THR A 79 0.00 8.55 10.23
N VAL A 80 -1.31 8.61 10.38
CA VAL A 80 -2.17 9.73 9.97
C VAL A 80 -3.40 9.78 10.87
N THR A 81 -3.83 10.99 11.22
CA THR A 81 -5.09 11.24 11.93
C THR A 81 -6.09 11.87 10.98
N PHE A 82 -7.34 11.44 11.05
CA PHE A 82 -8.44 11.94 10.24
C PHE A 82 -9.44 12.72 11.08
N ASP A 83 -10.27 13.52 10.42
CA ASP A 83 -11.34 14.32 11.04
C ASP A 83 -12.42 13.47 11.75
N HIS A 84 -12.49 12.16 11.45
CA HIS A 84 -13.27 11.18 12.20
C HIS A 84 -12.68 9.76 12.08
N ASP A 85 -12.86 8.94 13.11
CA ASP A 85 -12.28 7.59 13.17
C ASP A 85 -13.13 6.51 12.50
N LYS A 86 -14.44 6.72 12.32
CA LYS A 86 -15.34 5.69 11.77
C LYS A 86 -15.84 6.08 10.38
N LEU A 87 -15.32 5.42 9.35
CA LEU A 87 -15.64 5.73 7.96
C LEU A 87 -16.72 4.78 7.43
N PRO A 88 -17.98 5.22 7.25
CA PRO A 88 -19.04 4.36 6.73
C PRO A 88 -18.80 3.98 5.26
N PRO A 89 -19.56 3.01 4.71
CA PRO A 89 -19.55 2.70 3.27
C PRO A 89 -19.80 3.95 2.42
N ALA A 90 -19.08 4.08 1.31
CA ALA A 90 -19.05 5.26 0.44
C ALA A 90 -18.65 6.57 1.15
N GLY A 91 -18.08 6.49 2.35
CA GLY A 91 -17.61 7.63 3.13
C GLY A 91 -16.26 8.16 2.66
N VAL A 92 -16.02 9.45 2.98
CA VAL A 92 -14.75 10.15 2.76
C VAL A 92 -14.33 10.87 4.04
N ALA A 93 -13.05 10.80 4.39
CA ALA A 93 -12.44 11.51 5.51
C ALA A 93 -11.18 12.27 5.07
N PHE A 94 -10.86 13.36 5.76
CA PHE A 94 -9.68 14.19 5.47
C PHE A 94 -8.73 14.20 6.66
N SER A 95 -7.43 14.21 6.39
CA SER A 95 -6.43 14.27 7.44
C SER A 95 -6.46 15.62 8.16
N THR A 96 -6.33 15.58 9.49
CA THR A 96 -6.22 16.76 10.34
C THR A 96 -4.80 17.28 10.35
#